data_AF-L0MIP4-F1
#
_entry.id   AF-L0MIP4-F1
#
_cell.length_a   1.000
_cell.length_b   1.000
_cell.length_c   1.000
_cell.angle_alpha   90.00
_cell.angle_beta   90.00
_cell.angle_gamma   90.00
#
_symmetry.space_group_name_H-M   'P 1'
#
loop_
_entity.id
_entity.type
_entity.pdbx_description
1 polymer ?
#
loop_
_entity_poly.entity_id
_entity_poly.type
_entity_poly.pdbx_seq_one_letter_code
_entity_poly.pdbx_strand_id
1 'polypeptide(L)'
;MSHEKPSPVYAGVDFGQPGVQHGFLKLPWSHDNSAWGAVMIPVTVINGAPGPTALLTAGNHGDEYEGIIALLKLANTLQAEEVQGRVIIVPMMNAPAVQAGTRTSPIDGGNLNRSFPGAPDGGVTAQIADYFTRVLVPMCDVALDLHSGGRTLEIMPFAALHALDDERQQADNLAAAQAFGAPLTVMMYELDASQLYDTVVESQGKGFVTTELGGGGTTTPQRQQLAERGVRNFLAHHGVLTQAPQPWEGETQLLDMPDASCYVQSEHCGILEFLCPLGQRVSAGERLARVYDPSRSGQPPVEYRAQRDGILLARRFPAQVAMGDTLAVIAREIVSP
;
A
#
# COMPACT_ATOMS: atom_id res chain seq x y z
N MET A 1 -25.10 -9.05 22.18
CA MET A 1 -25.18 -8.67 20.76
C MET A 1 -24.94 -7.18 20.71
N SER A 2 -23.76 -6.71 20.30
CA SER A 2 -23.54 -5.27 20.12
C SER A 2 -24.46 -4.81 18.99
N HIS A 3 -25.32 -3.82 19.27
CA HIS A 3 -26.17 -3.17 18.29
C HIS A 3 -25.33 -2.20 17.46
N GLU A 4 -24.34 -2.71 16.73
CA GLU A 4 -23.59 -1.87 15.81
C GLU A 4 -24.46 -1.47 14.62
N LYS A 5 -24.40 -0.19 14.28
CA LYS A 5 -25.14 0.38 13.15
C LYS A 5 -24.70 -0.31 11.85
N PRO A 6 -25.63 -0.60 10.92
CA PRO A 6 -25.26 -1.04 9.58
C PRO A 6 -24.36 -0.02 8.91
N SER A 7 -23.42 -0.48 8.07
CA SER A 7 -22.60 0.43 7.28
C SER A 7 -23.50 1.30 6.38
N PRO A 8 -23.25 2.61 6.26
CA PRO A 8 -24.01 3.47 5.36
C PRO A 8 -23.64 3.26 3.89
N VAL A 9 -22.53 2.57 3.63
CA VAL A 9 -22.08 2.24 2.27
C VAL A 9 -22.94 1.12 1.71
N TYR A 10 -23.35 1.25 0.45
CA TYR A 10 -24.03 0.20 -0.29
C TYR A 10 -23.35 -0.06 -1.64
N ALA A 11 -23.23 -1.33 -2.01
CA ALA A 11 -22.65 -1.73 -3.28
C ALA A 11 -23.67 -1.64 -4.42
N GLY A 12 -23.25 -1.05 -5.54
CA GLY A 12 -23.99 -1.06 -6.82
C GLY A 12 -23.71 -2.29 -7.68
N VAL A 13 -23.04 -3.31 -7.12
CA VAL A 13 -22.72 -4.59 -7.77
C VAL A 13 -23.22 -5.73 -6.89
N ASP A 14 -23.54 -6.88 -7.49
CA ASP A 14 -23.82 -8.12 -6.77
C ASP A 14 -22.55 -8.98 -6.70
N PHE A 15 -21.96 -9.09 -5.51
CA PHE A 15 -20.72 -9.83 -5.30
C PHE A 15 -20.82 -11.33 -5.64
N GLY A 16 -22.03 -11.90 -5.76
CA GLY A 16 -22.26 -13.31 -6.10
C GLY A 16 -22.66 -13.56 -7.56
N GLN A 17 -23.00 -12.53 -8.33
CA GLN A 17 -23.47 -12.71 -9.71
C GLN A 17 -22.31 -13.11 -10.66
N PRO A 18 -22.44 -14.20 -11.45
CA PRO A 18 -21.42 -14.61 -12.42
C PRO A 18 -21.10 -13.55 -13.47
N GLY A 19 -19.86 -13.56 -13.99
CA GLY A 19 -19.40 -12.65 -15.02
C GLY A 19 -18.67 -11.42 -14.47
N VAL A 20 -18.59 -10.37 -15.29
CA VAL A 20 -17.89 -9.11 -14.97
C VAL A 20 -18.91 -8.02 -14.68
N GLN A 21 -18.75 -7.31 -13.56
CA GLN A 21 -19.57 -6.17 -13.17
C GLN A 21 -18.69 -4.98 -12.81
N HIS A 22 -19.06 -3.81 -13.33
CA HIS A 22 -18.45 -2.53 -12.96
C HIS A 22 -19.51 -1.65 -12.27
N GLY A 23 -19.14 -1.05 -11.15
CA GLY A 23 -20.04 -0.18 -10.42
C GLY A 23 -19.32 0.63 -9.35
N PHE A 24 -20.05 0.96 -8.29
CA PHE A 24 -19.55 1.79 -7.21
C PHE A 24 -19.97 1.25 -5.85
N LEU A 25 -19.11 1.39 -4.85
CA LEU A 25 -19.53 1.45 -3.46
C LEU A 25 -19.98 2.89 -3.20
N LYS A 26 -21.26 3.07 -2.90
CA LYS A 26 -21.86 4.39 -2.74
C LYS A 26 -21.99 4.71 -1.25
N LEU A 27 -21.31 5.76 -0.82
CA LEU A 27 -21.35 6.29 0.54
C LEU A 27 -22.14 7.60 0.55
N PRO A 28 -23.36 7.64 1.11
CA PRO A 28 -24.09 8.89 1.27
C PRO A 28 -23.26 9.94 2.01
N TRP A 29 -23.17 11.14 1.43
CA TRP A 29 -22.41 12.25 1.98
C TRP A 29 -23.13 13.56 1.65
N SER A 30 -23.70 14.19 2.68
CA SER A 30 -24.40 15.47 2.57
C SER A 30 -23.43 16.61 2.84
N HIS A 31 -23.45 17.63 1.99
CA HIS A 31 -22.61 18.83 2.13
C HIS A 31 -23.25 20.04 1.41
N ASP A 32 -22.70 21.24 1.59
CA ASP A 32 -23.28 22.50 1.11
C ASP A 32 -23.58 22.52 -0.40
N ASN A 33 -22.77 21.81 -1.20
CA ASN A 33 -22.96 21.74 -2.65
C ASN A 33 -23.87 20.58 -3.09
N SER A 34 -24.22 19.65 -2.19
CA SER A 34 -25.12 18.52 -2.49
C SER A 34 -25.75 17.94 -1.22
N ALA A 35 -27.00 18.32 -0.94
CA ALA A 35 -27.73 17.86 0.25
C ALA A 35 -27.95 16.33 0.28
N TRP A 36 -28.04 15.68 -0.89
CA TRP A 36 -28.20 14.23 -1.06
C TRP A 36 -27.06 13.62 -1.90
N GLY A 37 -25.86 14.16 -1.73
CA GLY A 37 -24.66 13.68 -2.40
C GLY A 37 -24.19 12.31 -1.93
N ALA A 38 -23.18 11.78 -2.61
CA ALA A 38 -22.48 10.58 -2.21
C ALA A 38 -21.05 10.58 -2.73
N VAL A 39 -20.16 9.93 -1.98
CA VAL A 39 -18.86 9.50 -2.49
C VAL A 39 -19.07 8.21 -3.28
N MET A 40 -18.59 8.20 -4.53
CA MET A 40 -18.73 7.09 -5.47
C MET A 40 -17.37 6.40 -5.62
N ILE A 41 -17.16 5.30 -4.90
CA ILE A 41 -15.89 4.56 -4.88
C ILE A 41 -15.95 3.46 -5.95
N PRO A 42 -15.14 3.51 -7.03
CA PRO A 42 -15.22 2.51 -8.10
C PRO A 42 -14.90 1.11 -7.60
N VAL A 43 -15.70 0.13 -8.01
CA VAL A 43 -15.47 -1.29 -7.74
C VAL A 43 -15.76 -2.11 -8.98
N THR A 44 -14.94 -3.13 -9.23
CA THR A 44 -15.22 -4.17 -10.23
C THR A 44 -15.23 -5.52 -9.54
N VAL A 45 -16.19 -6.37 -9.90
CA VAL A 45 -16.26 -7.76 -9.42
C VAL A 45 -16.24 -8.68 -10.64
N ILE A 46 -15.37 -9.68 -10.61
CA ILE A 46 -15.26 -10.72 -11.62
C ILE A 46 -15.48 -12.06 -10.94
N ASN A 47 -16.53 -12.78 -11.35
CA ASN A 47 -16.88 -14.10 -10.84
C ASN A 47 -16.74 -15.13 -11.97
N GLY A 48 -15.80 -16.05 -11.81
CA GLY A 48 -15.52 -17.13 -12.76
C GLY A 48 -15.99 -18.50 -12.28
N ALA A 49 -15.17 -19.52 -12.51
CA ALA A 49 -15.43 -20.88 -11.98
C ALA A 49 -15.35 -20.91 -10.43
N PRO A 50 -15.78 -21.98 -9.73
CA PRO A 50 -15.58 -22.08 -8.28
C PRO A 50 -14.10 -21.97 -7.87
N GLY A 51 -13.80 -21.22 -6.81
CA GLY A 51 -12.44 -20.98 -6.33
C GLY A 51 -12.38 -19.87 -5.26
N PRO A 52 -11.17 -19.46 -4.85
CA PRO A 52 -10.97 -18.46 -3.80
C PRO A 52 -11.39 -17.04 -4.21
N THR A 53 -11.64 -16.17 -3.22
CA THR A 53 -11.88 -14.74 -3.42
C THR A 53 -10.62 -13.93 -3.12
N ALA A 54 -10.15 -13.15 -4.10
CA ALA A 54 -9.11 -12.14 -3.92
C ALA A 54 -9.71 -10.73 -3.84
N LEU A 55 -9.27 -9.95 -2.85
CA LEU A 55 -9.58 -8.53 -2.71
C LEU A 55 -8.34 -7.71 -3.07
N LEU A 56 -8.41 -6.94 -4.16
CA LEU A 56 -7.32 -6.11 -4.65
C LEU A 56 -7.64 -4.64 -4.38
N THR A 57 -6.80 -3.97 -3.61
CA THR A 57 -6.96 -2.57 -3.26
C THR A 57 -5.75 -1.74 -3.69
N ALA A 58 -6.02 -0.50 -4.07
CA ALA A 58 -5.02 0.53 -4.29
C ALA A 58 -5.66 1.89 -3.99
N GLY A 59 -4.85 2.94 -3.98
CA GLY A 59 -5.37 4.29 -3.69
C GLY A 59 -5.90 4.41 -2.27
N ASN A 60 -5.33 3.66 -1.32
CA ASN A 60 -5.50 3.88 0.11
C ASN A 60 -5.06 5.32 0.46
N HIS A 61 -3.91 5.70 -0.11
CA HIS A 61 -3.49 7.09 -0.26
C HIS A 61 -3.66 7.54 -1.72
N GLY A 62 -4.05 8.80 -1.91
CA GLY A 62 -4.46 9.31 -3.21
C GLY A 62 -3.33 9.68 -4.19
N ASP A 63 -2.09 9.69 -3.72
CA ASP A 63 -0.91 10.11 -4.46
C ASP A 63 0.08 8.97 -4.77
N GLU A 64 -0.42 7.73 -4.72
CA GLU A 64 0.32 6.48 -4.93
C GLU A 64 -0.25 5.73 -6.15
N TYR A 65 0.43 5.82 -7.29
CA TYR A 65 -0.23 5.62 -8.59
C TYR A 65 -0.01 4.25 -9.24
N GLU A 66 1.08 3.54 -8.92
CA GLU A 66 1.41 2.25 -9.54
C GLU A 66 0.26 1.24 -9.39
N GLY A 67 -0.25 1.09 -8.15
CA GLY A 67 -1.37 0.20 -7.84
C GLY A 67 -2.67 0.64 -8.51
N ILE A 68 -2.99 1.93 -8.46
CA ILE A 68 -4.21 2.50 -9.06
C ILE A 68 -4.25 2.18 -10.56
N ILE A 69 -3.16 2.44 -11.28
CA ILE A 69 -3.08 2.20 -12.73
C ILE A 69 -3.13 0.70 -13.03
N ALA A 70 -2.41 -0.13 -12.28
CA ALA A 70 -2.41 -1.58 -12.48
C ALA A 70 -3.81 -2.18 -12.30
N LEU A 71 -4.53 -1.77 -11.25
CA LEU A 71 -5.88 -2.26 -10.96
C LEU A 71 -6.93 -1.70 -11.94
N LEU A 72 -6.81 -0.44 -12.39
CA LEU A 72 -7.65 0.09 -13.47
C LEU A 72 -7.47 -0.69 -14.78
N LYS A 73 -6.23 -1.03 -15.14
CA LYS A 73 -5.95 -1.86 -16.33
C LYS A 73 -6.51 -3.28 -16.17
N LEU A 74 -6.31 -3.89 -15.00
CA LEU A 74 -6.84 -5.22 -14.72
C LEU A 74 -8.36 -5.23 -14.79
N ALA A 75 -9.04 -4.27 -14.16
CA ALA A 75 -10.49 -4.14 -14.19
C ALA A 75 -11.05 -4.04 -15.63
N ASN A 76 -10.32 -3.40 -16.55
CA ASN A 76 -10.74 -3.27 -17.95
C ASN A 76 -10.42 -4.49 -18.83
N THR A 77 -9.58 -5.41 -18.37
CA THR A 77 -9.02 -6.48 -19.23
C THR A 77 -9.33 -7.87 -18.74
N LEU A 78 -9.42 -8.11 -17.44
CA LEU A 78 -9.65 -9.43 -16.86
C LEU A 78 -11.07 -9.93 -17.19
N GLN A 79 -11.14 -11.09 -17.84
CA GLN A 79 -12.41 -11.73 -18.19
C GLN A 79 -12.77 -12.85 -17.19
N ALA A 80 -14.06 -13.16 -17.08
CA ALA A 80 -14.55 -14.17 -16.13
C ALA A 80 -14.02 -15.58 -16.42
N GLU A 81 -13.74 -15.90 -17.68
CA GLU A 81 -13.21 -17.19 -18.12
C GLU A 81 -11.74 -17.40 -17.69
N GLU A 82 -11.04 -16.32 -17.35
CA GLU A 82 -9.67 -16.37 -16.83
C GLU A 82 -9.64 -16.64 -15.31
N VAL A 83 -10.78 -16.53 -14.62
CA VAL A 83 -10.91 -16.54 -13.16
C VAL A 83 -11.44 -17.87 -12.63
N GLN A 84 -10.78 -18.41 -11.61
CA GLN A 84 -11.23 -19.49 -10.75
C GLN A 84 -11.51 -18.91 -9.36
N GLY A 85 -12.76 -18.56 -9.11
CA GLY A 85 -13.25 -17.93 -7.90
C GLY A 85 -13.78 -16.54 -8.18
N ARG A 86 -13.32 -15.58 -7.38
CA ARG A 86 -13.79 -14.19 -7.44
C ARG A 86 -12.64 -13.21 -7.27
N VAL A 87 -12.65 -12.14 -8.06
CA VAL A 87 -11.75 -10.99 -7.89
C VAL A 87 -12.59 -9.75 -7.63
N ILE A 88 -12.36 -9.11 -6.49
CA ILE A 88 -12.95 -7.81 -6.14
C ILE A 88 -11.84 -6.76 -6.28
N ILE A 89 -12.01 -5.79 -7.17
CA ILE A 89 -11.01 -4.78 -7.48
C ILE A 89 -11.53 -3.41 -7.04
N VAL A 90 -10.83 -2.76 -6.12
CA VAL A 90 -11.09 -1.37 -5.70
C VAL A 90 -9.83 -0.54 -5.96
N PRO A 91 -9.71 0.08 -7.16
CA PRO A 91 -8.49 0.78 -7.56
C PRO A 91 -8.30 2.13 -6.87
N MET A 92 -9.34 2.66 -6.22
CA MET A 92 -9.32 3.96 -5.53
C MET A 92 -10.03 3.84 -4.19
N MET A 93 -9.45 3.11 -3.24
CA MET A 93 -10.04 2.82 -1.94
C MET A 93 -10.46 4.09 -1.20
N ASN A 94 -9.58 5.09 -1.14
CA ASN A 94 -9.85 6.44 -0.68
C ASN A 94 -10.11 7.37 -1.88
N ALA A 95 -11.24 7.14 -2.57
CA ALA A 95 -11.58 7.88 -3.80
C ALA A 95 -11.47 9.42 -3.68
N PRO A 96 -11.89 10.07 -2.57
CA PRO A 96 -11.69 11.51 -2.39
C PRO A 96 -10.21 11.92 -2.38
N ALA A 97 -9.34 11.15 -1.74
CA ALA A 97 -7.90 11.41 -1.73
C ALA A 97 -7.29 11.25 -3.13
N VAL A 98 -7.67 10.20 -3.88
CA VAL A 98 -7.19 9.98 -5.25
C VAL A 98 -7.60 11.13 -6.16
N GLN A 99 -8.85 11.60 -6.06
CA GLN A 99 -9.34 12.74 -6.85
C GLN A 99 -8.56 14.03 -6.54
N ALA A 100 -8.10 14.20 -5.31
CA ALA A 100 -7.29 15.34 -4.90
C ALA A 100 -5.78 15.17 -5.18
N GLY A 101 -5.31 13.96 -5.47
CA GLY A 101 -3.88 13.65 -5.58
C GLY A 101 -3.12 13.91 -4.28
N THR A 102 -3.75 13.58 -3.14
CA THR A 102 -3.22 13.80 -1.80
C THR A 102 -3.19 12.50 -1.01
N ARG A 103 -2.25 12.39 -0.05
CA ARG A 103 -2.18 11.23 0.84
C ARG A 103 -3.48 11.00 1.61
N THR A 104 -4.08 12.07 2.10
CA THR A 104 -5.29 12.04 2.94
C THR A 104 -6.52 12.57 2.21
N SER A 105 -7.69 12.19 2.69
CA SER A 105 -8.98 12.69 2.20
C SER A 105 -9.10 14.21 2.43
N PRO A 106 -9.52 15.00 1.43
CA PRO A 106 -9.77 16.44 1.61
C PRO A 106 -11.10 16.71 2.33
N ILE A 107 -11.98 15.72 2.49
CA ILE A 107 -13.30 15.89 3.11
C ILE A 107 -13.18 16.08 4.62
N ASP A 108 -12.31 15.29 5.25
CA ASP A 108 -12.18 15.17 6.70
C ASP A 108 -10.71 15.10 7.16
N GLY A 109 -9.74 15.22 6.25
CA GLY A 109 -8.32 15.08 6.57
C GLY A 109 -7.89 13.64 6.85
N GLY A 110 -8.78 12.66 6.65
CA GLY A 110 -8.56 11.27 7.05
C GLY A 110 -7.44 10.59 6.28
N ASN A 111 -6.47 10.03 7.01
CA ASN A 111 -5.59 8.99 6.49
C ASN A 111 -6.33 7.65 6.62
N LEU A 112 -6.72 7.06 5.48
CA LEU A 112 -7.50 5.82 5.49
C LEU A 112 -6.73 4.68 6.16
N ASN A 113 -5.43 4.55 5.90
CA ASN A 113 -4.59 3.55 6.54
C ASN A 113 -4.30 3.83 8.04
N ARG A 114 -4.96 4.81 8.65
CA ARG A 114 -4.97 5.05 10.11
C ARG A 114 -6.38 5.12 10.68
N SER A 115 -7.36 4.67 9.90
CA SER A 115 -8.78 4.74 10.23
C SER A 115 -9.42 3.36 10.43
N PHE A 116 -8.66 2.26 10.35
CA PHE A 116 -9.15 0.89 10.54
C PHE A 116 -9.19 0.53 12.03
N PRO A 117 -10.22 -0.18 12.54
CA PRO A 117 -11.26 -0.90 11.82
C PRO A 117 -12.42 -0.04 11.27
N GLY A 118 -12.42 1.26 11.54
CA GLY A 118 -13.45 2.18 11.08
C GLY A 118 -14.63 2.30 12.04
N ALA A 119 -15.58 3.16 11.65
CA ALA A 119 -16.84 3.35 12.37
C ALA A 119 -17.96 3.72 11.40
N PRO A 120 -19.14 3.04 11.45
CA PRO A 120 -20.25 3.32 10.53
C PRO A 120 -20.94 4.67 10.79
N ASP A 121 -20.72 5.26 11.96
CA ASP A 121 -21.19 6.58 12.38
C ASP A 121 -20.06 7.63 12.48
N GLY A 122 -18.85 7.28 12.04
CA GLY A 122 -17.71 8.20 11.95
C GLY A 122 -17.77 9.13 10.73
N GLY A 123 -16.67 9.83 10.49
CA GLY A 123 -16.45 10.61 9.27
C GLY A 123 -16.35 9.73 8.01
N VAL A 124 -16.27 10.36 6.84
CA VAL A 124 -16.27 9.66 5.54
C VAL A 124 -15.17 8.61 5.47
N THR A 125 -13.94 8.92 5.86
CA THR A 125 -12.84 7.95 5.83
C THR A 125 -13.06 6.78 6.81
N ALA A 126 -13.60 7.02 8.01
CA ALA A 126 -13.92 5.97 8.98
C ALA A 126 -15.06 5.05 8.51
N GLN A 127 -16.05 5.62 7.79
CA GLN A 127 -17.15 4.85 7.19
C GLN A 127 -16.69 3.97 6.03
N ILE A 128 -15.70 4.43 5.25
CA ILE A 128 -15.04 3.61 4.22
C ILE A 128 -14.29 2.45 4.89
N ALA A 129 -13.44 2.73 5.88
CA ALA A 129 -12.69 1.71 6.61
C ALA A 129 -13.62 0.64 7.23
N ASP A 130 -14.72 1.08 7.85
CA ASP A 130 -15.76 0.21 8.41
C ASP A 130 -16.33 -0.79 7.40
N TYR A 131 -16.66 -0.31 6.19
CA TYR A 131 -17.22 -1.17 5.15
C TYR A 131 -16.21 -2.22 4.69
N PHE A 132 -14.93 -1.85 4.55
CA PHE A 132 -13.89 -2.82 4.24
C PHE A 132 -13.76 -3.86 5.36
N THR A 133 -13.62 -3.42 6.60
CA THR A 133 -13.48 -4.30 7.77
C THR A 133 -14.61 -5.31 7.91
N ARG A 134 -15.87 -4.86 7.83
CA ARG A 134 -17.03 -5.69 8.17
C ARG A 134 -17.73 -6.33 6.98
N VAL A 135 -17.45 -5.88 5.75
CA VAL A 135 -18.12 -6.38 4.54
C VAL A 135 -17.13 -7.00 3.56
N LEU A 136 -16.12 -6.27 3.11
CA LEU A 136 -15.24 -6.76 2.04
C LEU A 136 -14.20 -7.79 2.53
N VAL A 137 -13.51 -7.52 3.64
CA VAL A 137 -12.49 -8.44 4.18
C VAL A 137 -13.08 -9.81 4.57
N PRO A 138 -14.27 -9.90 5.21
CA PRO A 138 -14.88 -11.20 5.50
C PRO A 138 -15.18 -12.04 4.25
N MET A 139 -15.40 -11.40 3.09
CA MET A 139 -15.71 -12.07 1.83
C MET A 139 -14.48 -12.60 1.07
N CYS A 140 -13.26 -12.16 1.41
CA CYS A 140 -12.04 -12.60 0.74
C CYS A 140 -11.32 -13.72 1.50
N ASP A 141 -10.52 -14.48 0.77
CA ASP A 141 -9.55 -15.43 1.33
C ASP A 141 -8.16 -14.79 1.41
N VAL A 142 -7.84 -13.94 0.43
CA VAL A 142 -6.57 -13.21 0.31
C VAL A 142 -6.80 -11.77 -0.12
N ALA A 143 -5.97 -10.86 0.36
CA ALA A 143 -5.97 -9.47 -0.05
C ALA A 143 -4.58 -8.97 -0.45
N LEU A 144 -4.55 -8.08 -1.44
CA LEU A 144 -3.35 -7.39 -1.91
C LEU A 144 -3.64 -5.88 -1.89
N ASP A 145 -2.93 -5.13 -1.04
CA ASP A 145 -3.00 -3.67 -0.99
C ASP A 145 -1.75 -3.05 -1.59
N LEU A 146 -1.91 -2.23 -2.63
CA LEU A 146 -0.80 -1.70 -3.40
C LEU A 146 -0.49 -0.26 -2.96
N HIS A 147 0.66 -0.06 -2.32
CA HIS A 147 1.19 1.26 -1.92
C HIS A 147 2.45 1.65 -2.69
N SER A 148 2.79 2.93 -2.56
CA SER A 148 4.04 3.56 -2.98
C SER A 148 4.42 4.68 -2.00
N GLY A 149 5.58 5.31 -2.13
CA GLY A 149 6.00 6.40 -1.24
C GLY A 149 5.21 7.73 -1.30
N GLY A 150 4.16 7.81 -2.13
CA GLY A 150 3.40 9.03 -2.39
C GLY A 150 4.28 10.18 -2.86
N ARG A 151 3.87 11.43 -2.64
CA ARG A 151 4.66 12.63 -3.00
C ARG A 151 5.88 12.87 -2.12
N THR A 152 5.94 12.20 -0.96
CA THR A 152 6.89 12.55 0.10
C THR A 152 8.08 11.62 0.21
N LEU A 153 7.98 10.41 -0.34
CA LEU A 153 9.03 9.39 -0.28
C LEU A 153 9.33 8.86 -1.68
N GLU A 154 10.54 8.34 -1.85
CA GLU A 154 10.93 7.47 -2.96
C GLU A 154 11.49 6.19 -2.37
N ILE A 155 10.92 5.05 -2.77
CA ILE A 155 11.16 3.75 -2.16
C ILE A 155 11.61 2.75 -3.24
N MET A 156 12.58 1.90 -2.90
CA MET A 156 12.96 0.77 -3.74
C MET A 156 11.76 -0.19 -3.89
N PRO A 157 11.42 -0.68 -5.09
CA PRO A 157 10.25 -1.54 -5.25
C PRO A 157 10.34 -2.85 -4.46
N PHE A 158 9.37 -3.10 -3.59
CA PHE A 158 9.26 -4.34 -2.81
C PHE A 158 7.82 -4.81 -2.60
N ALA A 159 7.67 -6.11 -2.38
CA ALA A 159 6.49 -6.69 -1.73
C ALA A 159 6.80 -6.95 -0.25
N ALA A 160 5.83 -6.75 0.62
CA ALA A 160 6.03 -6.85 2.06
C ALA A 160 4.96 -7.70 2.75
N LEU A 161 5.37 -8.19 3.92
CA LEU A 161 4.56 -8.92 4.88
C LEU A 161 4.98 -8.52 6.31
N HIS A 162 4.13 -8.85 7.28
CA HIS A 162 4.44 -8.70 8.70
C HIS A 162 4.90 -10.00 9.33
N ALA A 163 5.61 -9.88 10.44
CA ALA A 163 5.76 -11.00 11.36
C ALA A 163 4.42 -11.23 12.08
N LEU A 164 3.95 -12.48 12.11
CA LEU A 164 2.66 -12.88 12.68
C LEU A 164 2.85 -13.99 13.71
N ASP A 165 1.97 -14.03 14.72
CA ASP A 165 1.94 -15.12 15.70
C ASP A 165 1.53 -16.46 15.06
N ASP A 166 0.73 -16.43 14.00
CA ASP A 166 0.41 -17.60 13.19
C ASP A 166 1.51 -17.84 12.14
N GLU A 167 2.43 -18.74 12.48
CA GLU A 167 3.57 -19.10 11.61
C GLU A 167 3.14 -19.63 10.24
N ARG A 168 1.95 -20.25 10.13
CA ARG A 168 1.44 -20.75 8.86
C ARG A 168 0.95 -19.60 7.99
N GLN A 169 0.17 -18.69 8.57
CA GLN A 169 -0.28 -17.48 7.87
C GLN A 169 0.92 -16.65 7.40
N GLN A 170 1.94 -16.50 8.25
CA GLN A 170 3.18 -15.81 7.89
C GLN A 170 3.91 -16.49 6.73
N ALA A 171 4.05 -17.82 6.76
CA ALA A 171 4.72 -18.58 5.70
C ALA A 171 3.96 -18.48 4.37
N ASP A 172 2.62 -18.55 4.41
CA ASP A 172 1.76 -18.39 3.24
C ASP A 172 1.88 -16.95 2.66
N ASN A 173 1.90 -15.92 3.52
CA ASN A 173 2.11 -14.52 3.11
C ASN A 173 3.51 -14.30 2.51
N LEU A 174 4.55 -14.94 3.06
CA LEU A 174 5.91 -14.86 2.52
C LEU A 174 5.97 -15.47 1.11
N ALA A 175 5.37 -16.64 0.92
CA ALA A 175 5.31 -17.29 -0.39
C ALA A 175 4.54 -16.43 -1.41
N ALA A 176 3.44 -15.80 -1.00
CA ALA A 176 2.67 -14.89 -1.84
C ALA A 176 3.45 -13.61 -2.20
N ALA A 177 4.17 -13.01 -1.24
CA ALA A 177 5.01 -11.83 -1.47
C ALA A 177 6.18 -12.14 -2.42
N GLN A 178 6.79 -13.33 -2.30
CA GLN A 178 7.80 -13.79 -3.25
C GLN A 178 7.21 -14.05 -4.63
N ALA A 179 6.00 -14.62 -4.71
CA ALA A 179 5.32 -14.87 -5.97
C ALA A 179 4.94 -13.58 -6.70
N PHE A 180 4.62 -12.49 -5.99
CA PHE A 180 4.45 -11.16 -6.58
C PHE A 180 5.66 -10.76 -7.44
N GLY A 181 6.88 -11.18 -7.07
CA GLY A 181 8.06 -11.05 -7.93
C GLY A 181 8.54 -9.60 -8.06
N ALA A 182 8.58 -8.87 -6.95
CA ALA A 182 9.33 -7.63 -6.83
C ALA A 182 10.83 -7.93 -6.62
N PRO A 183 11.76 -7.00 -6.92
CA PRO A 183 13.19 -7.19 -6.68
C PRO A 183 13.56 -7.47 -5.21
N LEU A 184 12.70 -7.02 -4.30
CA LEU A 184 12.89 -7.14 -2.86
C LEU A 184 11.61 -7.71 -2.23
N THR A 185 11.80 -8.56 -1.22
CA THR A 185 10.76 -8.92 -0.26
C THR A 185 11.18 -8.35 1.10
N VAL A 186 10.29 -7.65 1.78
CA VAL A 186 10.59 -7.01 3.06
C VAL A 186 9.70 -7.59 4.15
N MET A 187 10.31 -8.07 5.22
CA MET A 187 9.58 -8.28 6.48
C MET A 187 9.52 -6.93 7.19
N MET A 188 8.34 -6.32 7.18
CA MET A 188 8.18 -4.92 7.57
C MET A 188 7.82 -4.81 9.04
N TYR A 189 8.53 -3.93 9.75
CA TYR A 189 8.11 -3.44 11.05
C TYR A 189 7.37 -2.12 10.88
N GLU A 190 6.15 -2.07 11.39
CA GLU A 190 5.36 -0.86 11.46
C GLU A 190 5.48 -0.22 12.84
N LEU A 191 5.79 1.09 12.87
CA LEU A 191 5.94 1.85 14.11
C LEU A 191 4.61 1.94 14.91
N ASP A 192 3.47 1.88 14.21
CA ASP A 192 2.12 1.87 14.80
C ASP A 192 1.18 1.00 13.96
N ALA A 193 1.08 -0.28 14.34
CA ALA A 193 0.23 -1.26 13.68
C ALA A 193 -1.25 -1.21 14.12
N SER A 194 -1.61 -0.39 15.12
CA SER A 194 -2.89 -0.55 15.82
C SER A 194 -4.15 -0.16 15.01
N GLN A 195 -4.00 0.58 13.91
CA GLN A 195 -5.10 1.11 13.09
C GLN A 195 -4.87 0.96 11.58
N LEU A 196 -4.21 -0.13 11.16
CA LEU A 196 -3.87 -0.40 9.76
C LEU A 196 -4.90 -1.30 9.08
N TYR A 197 -5.03 -1.16 7.76
CA TYR A 197 -5.81 -2.10 6.94
C TYR A 197 -5.25 -3.52 7.05
N ASP A 198 -3.93 -3.62 6.97
CA ASP A 198 -3.11 -4.81 7.04
C ASP A 198 -3.47 -5.65 8.27
N THR A 199 -3.47 -5.02 9.44
CA THR A 199 -3.82 -5.64 10.73
C THR A 199 -5.26 -6.13 10.76
N VAL A 200 -6.20 -5.42 10.14
CA VAL A 200 -7.60 -5.87 10.04
C VAL A 200 -7.73 -7.11 9.15
N VAL A 201 -6.99 -7.17 8.05
CA VAL A 201 -6.99 -8.34 7.15
C VAL A 201 -6.36 -9.55 7.86
N GLU A 202 -5.17 -9.37 8.42
CA GLU A 202 -4.40 -10.43 9.06
C GLU A 202 -5.09 -10.96 10.31
N SER A 203 -5.66 -10.10 11.17
CA SER A 203 -6.39 -10.51 12.37
C SER A 203 -7.70 -11.25 12.09
N GLN A 204 -8.23 -11.15 10.87
CA GLN A 204 -9.36 -11.96 10.39
C GLN A 204 -8.91 -13.29 9.76
N GLY A 205 -7.62 -13.65 9.89
CA GLY A 205 -7.02 -14.90 9.40
C GLY A 205 -6.91 -14.97 7.89
N LYS A 206 -6.88 -13.81 7.20
CA LYS A 206 -6.80 -13.74 5.73
C LYS A 206 -5.34 -13.63 5.29
N GLY A 207 -5.03 -14.16 4.10
CA GLY A 207 -3.72 -13.93 3.48
C GLY A 207 -3.58 -12.46 3.09
N PHE A 208 -2.41 -11.86 3.34
CA PHE A 208 -2.18 -10.44 3.06
C PHE A 208 -0.77 -10.22 2.50
N VAL A 209 -0.71 -9.41 1.43
CA VAL A 209 0.53 -8.86 0.89
C VAL A 209 0.30 -7.37 0.67
N THR A 210 1.29 -6.56 1.04
CA THR A 210 1.34 -5.14 0.69
C THR A 210 2.57 -4.87 -0.18
N THR A 211 2.67 -3.67 -0.75
CA THR A 211 3.80 -3.30 -1.60
C THR A 211 4.25 -1.87 -1.37
N GLU A 212 5.50 -1.58 -1.67
CA GLU A 212 5.97 -0.22 -1.94
C GLU A 212 6.60 -0.22 -3.33
N LEU A 213 5.99 0.44 -4.31
CA LEU A 213 6.38 0.29 -5.73
C LEU A 213 7.12 1.49 -6.32
N GLY A 214 7.39 2.50 -5.50
CA GLY A 214 8.07 3.72 -5.94
C GLY A 214 7.77 4.92 -5.06
N GLY A 215 7.33 6.01 -5.68
CA GLY A 215 7.05 7.27 -5.00
C GLY A 215 7.41 8.51 -5.82
N GLY A 216 7.43 9.66 -5.16
CA GLY A 216 7.55 10.99 -5.76
C GLY A 216 6.25 11.54 -6.38
N GLY A 217 5.11 10.89 -6.15
CA GLY A 217 3.82 11.27 -6.73
C GLY A 217 3.79 11.11 -8.25
N THR A 218 4.50 10.10 -8.76
CA THR A 218 4.57 9.78 -10.19
C THR A 218 4.86 8.29 -10.37
N THR A 219 4.90 7.82 -11.61
CA THR A 219 5.24 6.44 -11.98
C THR A 219 6.31 6.40 -13.08
N THR A 220 6.89 5.23 -13.31
CA THR A 220 7.74 4.96 -14.47
C THR A 220 7.24 3.71 -15.21
N PRO A 221 7.55 3.53 -16.51
CA PRO A 221 7.16 2.32 -17.24
C PRO A 221 7.64 1.03 -16.55
N GLN A 222 8.82 1.04 -15.94
CA GLN A 222 9.39 -0.12 -15.25
C GLN A 222 8.62 -0.47 -13.98
N ARG A 223 8.30 0.53 -13.14
CA ARG A 223 7.50 0.34 -11.92
C ARG A 223 6.09 -0.15 -12.27
N GLN A 224 5.52 0.38 -13.35
CA GLN A 224 4.20 0.00 -13.81
C GLN A 224 4.15 -1.45 -14.36
N GLN A 225 5.15 -1.86 -15.13
CA GLN A 225 5.28 -3.26 -15.58
C GLN A 225 5.44 -4.24 -14.41
N LEU A 226 6.21 -3.84 -13.39
CA LEU A 226 6.36 -4.61 -12.16
C LEU A 226 5.00 -4.77 -11.45
N ALA A 227 4.27 -3.68 -11.24
CA ALA A 227 2.96 -3.71 -10.58
C ALA A 227 1.96 -4.62 -11.32
N GLU A 228 1.85 -4.48 -12.65
CA GLU A 228 0.93 -5.28 -13.48
C GLU A 228 1.26 -6.77 -13.45
N ARG A 229 2.55 -7.12 -13.55
CA ARG A 229 2.99 -8.51 -13.42
C ARG A 229 2.71 -9.05 -12.03
N GLY A 230 3.06 -8.29 -10.99
CA GLY A 230 2.95 -8.74 -9.61
C GLY A 230 1.52 -9.00 -9.17
N VAL A 231 0.57 -8.15 -9.57
CA VAL A 231 -0.86 -8.39 -9.33
C VAL A 231 -1.33 -9.70 -9.98
N ARG A 232 -0.96 -9.95 -11.24
CA ARG A 232 -1.32 -11.19 -11.93
C ARG A 232 -0.67 -12.41 -11.29
N ASN A 233 0.59 -12.30 -10.88
CA ASN A 233 1.30 -13.38 -10.20
C ASN A 233 0.70 -13.70 -8.83
N PHE A 234 0.31 -12.69 -8.06
CA PHE A 234 -0.39 -12.87 -6.79
C PHE A 234 -1.68 -13.67 -6.98
N LEU A 235 -2.50 -13.27 -7.95
CA LEU A 235 -3.73 -14.00 -8.27
C LEU A 235 -3.45 -15.44 -8.74
N ALA A 236 -2.45 -15.63 -9.60
CA ALA A 236 -2.05 -16.95 -10.10
C ALA A 236 -1.52 -17.87 -8.98
N HIS A 237 -0.72 -17.32 -8.05
CA HIS A 237 -0.19 -18.04 -6.90
C HIS A 237 -1.30 -18.62 -6.02
N HIS A 238 -2.37 -17.85 -5.80
CA HIS A 238 -3.55 -18.29 -5.05
C HIS A 238 -4.54 -19.10 -5.90
N GLY A 239 -4.19 -19.45 -7.14
CA GLY A 239 -5.06 -20.23 -8.02
C GLY A 239 -6.29 -19.48 -8.53
N VAL A 240 -6.36 -18.15 -8.35
CA VAL A 240 -7.47 -17.31 -8.80
C VAL A 240 -7.43 -17.10 -10.31
N LEU A 241 -6.25 -17.12 -10.93
CA LEU A 241 -6.11 -17.12 -12.38
C LEU A 241 -5.79 -18.53 -12.90
N THR A 242 -6.30 -18.86 -14.08
CA THR A 242 -5.95 -20.10 -14.79
C THR A 242 -4.53 -20.07 -15.36
N GLN A 243 -4.00 -18.87 -15.63
CA GLN A 243 -2.65 -18.68 -16.15
C GLN A 243 -1.62 -18.84 -15.02
N ALA A 244 -0.50 -19.49 -15.34
CA ALA A 244 0.63 -19.59 -14.42
C ALA A 244 1.28 -18.22 -14.18
N PRO A 245 1.91 -18.01 -13.01
CA PRO A 245 2.64 -16.77 -12.73
C PRO A 245 3.79 -16.59 -13.74
N GLN A 246 4.04 -15.35 -14.15
CA GLN A 246 5.20 -14.97 -14.95
C GLN A 246 6.37 -14.67 -14.01
N PRO A 247 7.41 -15.52 -13.94
CA PRO A 247 8.48 -15.35 -12.98
C PRO A 247 9.26 -14.05 -13.23
N TRP A 248 9.68 -13.41 -12.15
CA TRP A 248 10.74 -12.41 -12.20
C TRP A 248 12.06 -13.13 -12.51
N GLU A 249 12.78 -12.69 -13.54
CA GLU A 249 14.05 -13.31 -13.96
C GLU A 249 15.23 -12.93 -13.04
N GLY A 250 15.07 -11.96 -12.15
CA GLY A 250 16.09 -11.57 -11.19
C GLY A 250 15.99 -12.32 -9.86
N GLU A 251 17.04 -12.23 -9.05
CA GLU A 251 16.98 -12.69 -7.66
C GLU A 251 16.17 -11.71 -6.81
N THR A 252 15.25 -12.23 -6.00
CA THR A 252 14.53 -11.44 -5.00
C THR A 252 15.34 -11.46 -3.70
N GLN A 253 15.75 -10.30 -3.21
CA GLN A 253 16.49 -10.21 -1.95
C GLN A 253 15.52 -10.04 -0.78
N LEU A 254 15.75 -10.77 0.30
CA LEU A 254 14.99 -10.64 1.53
C LEU A 254 15.65 -9.59 2.42
N LEU A 255 14.88 -8.56 2.79
CA LEU A 255 15.32 -7.52 3.71
C LEU A 255 14.46 -7.52 4.97
N ASP A 256 15.05 -7.03 6.05
CA ASP A 256 14.43 -6.88 7.34
C ASP A 256 14.47 -5.42 7.78
N MET A 257 13.37 -4.95 8.35
CA MET A 257 13.30 -3.69 9.07
C MET A 257 12.96 -4.03 10.51
N PRO A 258 13.94 -4.35 11.38
CA PRO A 258 13.60 -4.96 12.67
C PRO A 258 13.08 -3.99 13.72
N ASP A 259 13.39 -2.69 13.60
CA ASP A 259 13.13 -1.72 14.66
C ASP A 259 13.24 -0.26 14.17
N ALA A 260 12.92 0.69 15.06
CA ALA A 260 12.93 2.12 14.79
C ALA A 260 14.29 2.70 14.37
N SER A 261 15.42 2.03 14.61
CA SER A 261 16.74 2.51 14.15
C SER A 261 16.92 2.44 12.63
N CYS A 262 15.98 1.81 11.92
CA CYS A 262 15.89 1.90 10.46
C CYS A 262 15.63 3.34 9.98
N TYR A 263 15.01 4.20 10.78
CA TYR A 263 14.54 5.52 10.36
C TYR A 263 15.50 6.62 10.80
N VAL A 264 16.10 7.32 9.83
CA VAL A 264 16.89 8.54 10.09
C VAL A 264 15.98 9.74 9.96
N GLN A 265 15.63 10.37 11.09
CA GLN A 265 14.74 11.54 11.14
C GLN A 265 15.52 12.85 11.21
N SER A 266 14.96 13.90 10.63
CA SER A 266 15.54 15.24 10.68
C SER A 266 15.25 15.91 12.01
N GLU A 267 16.28 16.45 12.65
CA GLU A 267 16.18 17.38 13.79
C GLU A 267 16.28 18.85 13.34
N HIS A 268 16.25 19.10 12.02
CA HIS A 268 16.44 20.42 11.43
C HIS A 268 15.43 20.70 10.32
N CYS A 269 15.08 21.97 10.12
CA CYS A 269 14.37 22.43 8.92
C CYS A 269 15.39 22.94 7.89
N GLY A 270 15.18 22.65 6.60
CA GLY A 270 16.02 23.23 5.56
C GLY A 270 15.94 22.58 4.19
N ILE A 271 17.03 22.65 3.45
CA ILE A 271 17.19 22.02 2.13
C ILE A 271 18.05 20.77 2.27
N LEU A 272 17.48 19.63 1.89
CA LEU A 272 18.07 18.30 1.97
C LEU A 272 18.90 17.99 0.71
N GLU A 273 20.14 17.55 0.93
CA GLU A 273 21.02 16.95 -0.06
C GLU A 273 21.34 15.52 0.37
N PHE A 274 21.05 14.52 -0.47
CA PHE A 274 21.55 13.16 -0.26
C PHE A 274 22.96 13.00 -0.83
N LEU A 275 23.79 12.27 -0.11
CA LEU A 275 25.18 11.97 -0.46
C LEU A 275 25.36 10.55 -1.03
N CYS A 276 24.33 9.71 -0.91
CA CYS A 276 24.28 8.36 -1.46
C CYS A 276 22.96 8.15 -2.25
N PRO A 277 23.00 7.43 -3.38
CA PRO A 277 21.80 7.06 -4.12
C PRO A 277 20.96 6.01 -3.38
N LEU A 278 19.66 5.99 -3.70
CA LEU A 278 18.73 4.95 -3.27
C LEU A 278 19.25 3.56 -3.72
N GLY A 279 19.13 2.55 -2.87
CA GLY A 279 19.62 1.20 -3.11
C GLY A 279 21.12 1.00 -2.81
N GLN A 280 21.87 2.04 -2.42
CA GLN A 280 23.27 1.86 -2.01
C GLN A 280 23.35 1.12 -0.67
N ARG A 281 24.31 0.20 -0.55
CA ARG A 281 24.78 -0.31 0.75
C ARG A 281 25.52 0.79 1.50
N VAL A 282 25.24 0.94 2.78
CA VAL A 282 25.83 1.94 3.67
C VAL A 282 26.29 1.28 4.97
N SER A 283 27.38 1.81 5.53
CA SER A 283 27.88 1.40 6.86
C SER A 283 27.44 2.36 7.95
N ALA A 284 27.26 1.89 9.17
CA ALA A 284 26.97 2.73 10.33
C ALA A 284 28.03 3.84 10.47
N GLY A 285 27.56 5.08 10.66
CA GLY A 285 28.40 6.27 10.71
C GLY A 285 28.75 6.89 9.33
N GLU A 286 28.44 6.21 8.22
CA GLU A 286 28.58 6.78 6.87
C GLU A 286 27.66 7.98 6.69
N ARG A 287 28.10 9.00 5.94
CA ARG A 287 27.30 10.21 5.70
C ARG A 287 26.22 9.92 4.67
N LEU A 288 24.96 10.15 5.04
CA LEU A 288 23.81 9.92 4.16
C LEU A 288 23.31 11.19 3.51
N ALA A 289 23.26 12.27 4.29
CA ALA A 289 22.62 13.50 3.85
C ALA A 289 23.17 14.72 4.58
N ARG A 290 22.85 15.89 4.03
CA ARG A 290 23.10 17.21 4.60
C ARG A 290 21.81 18.02 4.57
N VAL A 291 21.60 18.82 5.61
CA VAL A 291 20.52 19.81 5.65
C VAL A 291 21.13 21.20 5.74
N TYR A 292 20.82 22.04 4.75
CA TYR A 292 21.29 23.42 4.63
C TYR A 292 20.24 24.41 5.15
N ASP A 293 20.70 25.44 5.87
CA ASP A 293 19.87 26.58 6.27
C ASP A 293 19.43 27.37 5.02
N PRO A 294 18.12 27.49 4.74
CA PRO A 294 17.64 28.22 3.57
C PRO A 294 17.64 29.75 3.76
N SER A 295 17.91 30.26 4.98
CA SER A 295 17.78 31.67 5.33
C SER A 295 19.05 32.50 5.08
N ARG A 296 20.21 31.87 4.89
CA ARG A 296 21.50 32.55 4.72
C ARG A 296 22.53 31.67 4.02
N SER A 297 23.50 32.29 3.35
CA SER A 297 24.67 31.61 2.80
C SER A 297 25.86 31.61 3.78
N GLY A 298 26.84 30.72 3.56
CA GLY A 298 28.10 30.69 4.32
C GLY A 298 28.06 29.92 5.65
N GLN A 299 26.92 29.33 6.02
CA GLN A 299 26.83 28.40 7.16
C GLN A 299 27.17 26.98 6.72
N PRO A 300 27.91 26.20 7.53
CA PRO A 300 28.09 24.78 7.27
C PRO A 300 26.74 24.04 7.43
N PRO A 301 26.45 23.03 6.59
CA PRO A 301 25.25 22.21 6.74
C PRO A 301 25.35 21.26 7.92
N VAL A 302 24.20 20.77 8.39
CA VAL A 302 24.12 19.70 9.39
C VAL A 302 24.22 18.36 8.67
N GLU A 303 25.16 17.50 9.09
CA GLU A 303 25.35 16.16 8.52
C GLU A 303 24.48 15.11 9.23
N TYR A 304 23.79 14.28 8.45
CA TYR A 304 23.10 13.08 8.92
C TYR A 304 23.86 11.83 8.49
N ARG A 305 23.98 10.89 9.42
CA ARG A 305 24.75 9.65 9.23
C ARG A 305 23.86 8.42 9.37
N ALA A 306 24.26 7.34 8.72
CA ALA A 306 23.63 6.04 8.88
C ALA A 306 23.73 5.58 10.34
N GLN A 307 22.59 5.19 10.91
CA GLN A 307 22.53 4.70 12.29
C GLN A 307 22.78 3.18 12.37
N ARG A 308 22.85 2.50 11.22
CA ARG A 308 23.09 1.06 11.09
C ARG A 308 23.68 0.72 9.72
N ASP A 309 24.22 -0.48 9.60
CA ASP A 309 24.58 -1.08 8.32
C ASP A 309 23.31 -1.52 7.57
N GLY A 310 23.32 -1.43 6.24
CA GLY A 310 22.22 -1.94 5.42
C GLY A 310 22.14 -1.31 4.04
N ILE A 311 20.97 -1.41 3.42
CA ILE A 311 20.63 -0.79 2.13
C ILE A 311 19.76 0.45 2.39
N LEU A 312 20.07 1.58 1.75
CA LEU A 312 19.18 2.73 1.70
C LEU A 312 17.91 2.37 0.91
N LEU A 313 16.87 1.93 1.62
CA LEU A 313 15.65 1.36 1.07
C LEU A 313 14.65 2.44 0.63
N ALA A 314 14.53 3.49 1.43
CA ALA A 314 13.65 4.63 1.17
C ALA A 314 14.35 5.94 1.48
N ARG A 315 13.93 7.00 0.81
CA ARG A 315 14.37 8.37 1.10
C ARG A 315 13.24 9.37 0.98
N ARG A 316 13.37 10.51 1.64
CA ARG A 316 12.52 11.68 1.38
C ARG A 316 12.66 12.12 -0.08
N PHE A 317 11.54 12.38 -0.73
CA PHE A 317 11.53 12.87 -2.10
C PHE A 317 11.64 14.41 -2.21
N PRO A 318 10.85 15.22 -1.47
CA PRO A 318 11.01 16.66 -1.49
C PRO A 318 12.33 17.12 -0.86
N ALA A 319 13.02 18.04 -1.53
CA ALA A 319 14.24 18.64 -0.98
C ALA A 319 13.97 19.51 0.26
N GLN A 320 12.79 20.11 0.38
CA GLN A 320 12.42 20.83 1.61
C GLN A 320 12.14 19.84 2.73
N VAL A 321 12.77 20.03 3.88
CA VAL A 321 12.60 19.19 5.06
C VAL A 321 12.21 20.02 6.28
N ALA A 322 11.32 19.47 7.11
CA ALA A 322 10.96 19.97 8.43
C ALA A 322 11.55 19.08 9.54
N MET A 323 11.61 19.62 10.77
CA MET A 323 11.91 18.81 11.96
C MET A 323 10.87 17.68 12.10
N GLY A 324 11.34 16.45 12.32
CA GLY A 324 10.54 15.25 12.43
C GLY A 324 10.34 14.47 11.12
N ASP A 325 10.67 15.06 9.96
CA ASP A 325 10.58 14.35 8.69
C ASP A 325 11.58 13.18 8.64
N THR A 326 11.14 12.01 8.19
CA THR A 326 12.03 10.88 7.87
C THR A 326 12.83 11.20 6.61
N LEU A 327 14.16 11.24 6.76
CA LEU A 327 15.09 11.47 5.66
C LEU A 327 15.37 10.19 4.89
N ALA A 328 15.66 9.10 5.60
CA ALA A 328 16.12 7.86 5.02
C ALA A 328 15.62 6.67 5.85
N VAL A 329 15.39 5.54 5.18
CA VAL A 329 15.14 4.24 5.81
C VAL A 329 16.23 3.27 5.37
N ILE A 330 16.89 2.64 6.33
CA ILE A 330 17.98 1.68 6.09
C ILE A 330 17.52 0.30 6.52
N ALA A 331 17.36 -0.60 5.55
CA ALA A 331 16.94 -1.98 5.80
C ALA A 331 18.14 -2.92 5.84
N ARG A 332 18.06 -3.95 6.68
CA ARG A 332 19.10 -4.96 6.85
C ARG A 332 18.90 -6.06 5.80
N GLU A 333 19.98 -6.52 5.18
CA GLU A 333 19.94 -7.72 4.35
C GLU A 333 19.82 -8.97 5.22
N ILE A 334 18.82 -9.82 4.94
CA ILE A 334 18.77 -11.18 5.48
C ILE A 334 19.55 -12.06 4.52
N VAL A 335 20.77 -12.44 4.91
CA VAL A 335 21.50 -13.50 4.22
C VAL A 335 20.85 -14.82 4.61
N SER A 336 20.12 -15.45 3.69
CA SER A 336 19.70 -16.84 3.86
C SER A 336 20.97 -17.69 4.10
N PRO A 337 21.03 -18.49 5.19
CA PRO A 337 22.21 -19.28 5.52
C PRO A 337 22.57 -20.34 4.46
#